data_AF-A0A369C375-F1
#
_entry.id   AF-A0A369C375-F1
#
_cell.length_a   1.000
_cell.length_b   1.000
_cell.length_c   1.000
_cell.angle_alpha   90.00
_cell.angle_beta   90.00
_cell.angle_gamma   90.00
#
_symmetry.space_group_name_H-M   'P 1'
#
loop_
_entity.id
_entity.type
_entity.pdbx_description
1 polymer ?
#
loop_
_entity_poly.entity_id
_entity_poly.type
_entity_poly.pdbx_seq_one_letter_code
_entity_poly.pdbx_strand_id
1 'polypeptide(L)'
;MNMKNIFIAVAGIVSVSLASPAAADEIGDGNRYELDRYYHSEISAAEAYQDMMRNEAVLIDVRRLREYAAGHPERAYNVPYPHIVGSNDQSALTFYWEVYDIVNGRTDTPIMTLCRTGHRSVLAANILSDPDSHPDTQGLEPFTNVRNIWEGFVGQYKYAYAGGNILLDPNPIPLDLNNNGVMDSDTADVYSHTSDANPDKDGWRNFQHLPWTSKIRKPLAYLQDELMYEGFIEY
;
A
#
# COMPACT_ATOMS: atom_id res chain seq x y z
N MET A 1 -45.45 28.44 -73.41
CA MET A 1 -45.71 26.99 -73.50
C MET A 1 -44.73 26.28 -72.58
N ASN A 2 -45.22 25.35 -71.77
CA ASN A 2 -44.56 24.61 -70.68
C ASN A 2 -43.16 24.05 -70.97
N MET A 3 -42.27 23.99 -69.97
CA MET A 3 -41.92 22.71 -69.32
C MET A 3 -41.11 22.88 -68.01
N LYS A 4 -41.59 22.17 -66.97
CA LYS A 4 -40.96 21.89 -65.68
C LYS A 4 -39.84 20.86 -65.84
N ASN A 5 -38.83 20.89 -64.94
CA ASN A 5 -38.04 19.74 -64.44
C ASN A 5 -37.34 20.23 -63.13
N ILE A 6 -37.80 19.92 -61.92
CA ILE A 6 -37.67 18.68 -61.13
C ILE A 6 -36.24 18.42 -60.60
N PHE A 7 -36.08 18.76 -59.30
CA PHE A 7 -35.33 18.15 -58.19
C PHE A 7 -33.86 17.71 -58.33
N ILE A 8 -33.05 18.08 -57.32
CA ILE A 8 -32.58 17.20 -56.22
C ILE A 8 -32.15 18.10 -55.04
N ALA A 9 -32.83 17.96 -53.91
CA ALA A 9 -32.38 18.52 -52.63
C ALA A 9 -31.48 17.48 -51.96
N VAL A 10 -30.21 17.82 -51.75
CA VAL A 10 -29.29 16.99 -50.97
C VAL A 10 -29.60 17.22 -49.49
N ALA A 11 -30.32 16.28 -48.88
CA ALA A 11 -30.47 16.22 -47.44
C ALA A 11 -29.13 15.80 -46.83
N GLY A 12 -28.39 16.76 -46.28
CA GLY A 12 -27.21 16.48 -45.46
C GLY A 12 -27.65 15.81 -44.17
N ILE A 13 -27.39 14.51 -44.05
CA ILE A 13 -27.50 13.79 -42.78
C ILE A 13 -26.32 14.25 -41.92
N VAL A 14 -26.57 15.19 -41.01
CA VAL A 14 -25.66 15.47 -39.89
C VAL A 14 -25.86 14.32 -38.91
N SER A 15 -24.98 13.33 -38.98
CA SER A 15 -24.86 12.29 -37.96
C SER A 15 -24.43 12.96 -36.65
N VAL A 16 -25.38 13.27 -35.78
CA VAL A 16 -25.10 13.56 -34.37
C VAL A 16 -24.66 12.24 -33.75
N SER A 17 -23.36 11.99 -33.75
CA SER A 17 -22.78 10.93 -32.94
C SER A 17 -23.00 11.30 -31.48
N LEU A 18 -24.00 10.67 -30.86
CA LEU A 18 -24.12 10.58 -29.41
C LEU A 18 -22.89 9.83 -28.90
N ALA A 19 -21.83 10.57 -28.61
CA ALA A 19 -20.75 10.05 -27.80
C ALA A 19 -21.31 9.87 -26.39
N SER A 20 -21.67 8.65 -26.04
CA SER A 20 -21.76 8.25 -24.64
C SER A 20 -20.44 8.66 -23.99
N PRO A 21 -20.44 9.34 -22.82
CA PRO A 21 -19.21 9.43 -22.05
C PRO A 21 -18.85 7.98 -21.70
N ALA A 22 -17.81 7.46 -22.35
CA ALA A 22 -17.11 6.32 -21.80
C ALA A 22 -16.76 6.74 -20.37
N ALA A 23 -17.20 5.95 -19.40
CA ALA A 23 -16.67 6.03 -18.05
C ALA A 23 -15.15 6.07 -18.22
N ALA A 24 -14.53 7.17 -17.80
CA ALA A 24 -13.10 7.18 -17.68
C ALA A 24 -12.78 6.02 -16.73
N ASP A 25 -12.11 4.99 -17.23
CA ASP A 25 -11.43 4.03 -16.37
C ASP A 25 -10.71 4.86 -15.33
N GLU A 26 -10.98 4.60 -14.04
CA GLU A 26 -10.23 5.20 -12.96
C GLU A 26 -8.75 5.06 -13.32
N ILE A 27 -8.07 6.20 -13.48
CA ILE A 27 -6.63 6.22 -13.64
C ILE A 27 -6.11 5.37 -12.49
N GLY A 28 -5.46 4.24 -12.79
CA GLY A 28 -4.94 3.30 -11.81
C GLY A 28 -3.95 4.00 -10.89
N ASP A 29 -4.47 4.67 -9.88
CA ASP A 29 -3.76 5.59 -9.01
C ASP A 29 -3.08 4.85 -7.85
N GLY A 30 -3.11 3.51 -7.90
CA GLY A 30 -2.56 2.60 -6.91
C GLY A 30 -3.56 2.19 -5.83
N ASN A 31 -4.69 2.90 -5.67
CA ASN A 31 -5.65 2.56 -4.62
C ASN A 31 -6.50 1.35 -4.99
N ARG A 32 -6.44 0.31 -4.18
CA ARG A 32 -7.15 -0.97 -4.36
C ARG A 32 -8.27 -1.17 -3.35
N TYR A 33 -8.37 -0.29 -2.36
CA TYR A 33 -9.28 -0.41 -1.25
C TYR A 33 -10.23 0.76 -1.34
N GLU A 34 -11.53 0.50 -1.48
CA GLU A 34 -12.60 1.52 -1.57
C GLU A 34 -12.77 2.27 -0.23
N LEU A 35 -11.70 2.91 0.23
CA LEU A 35 -11.55 3.65 1.47
C LEU A 35 -11.40 5.13 1.15
N ASP A 36 -11.84 5.96 2.10
CA ASP A 36 -11.57 7.40 2.05
C ASP A 36 -10.07 7.68 2.01
N ARG A 37 -9.68 8.80 1.40
CA ARG A 37 -8.28 9.21 1.25
C ARG A 37 -8.11 10.67 1.65
N TYR A 38 -7.55 10.88 2.84
CA TYR A 38 -7.20 12.20 3.34
C TYR A 38 -5.70 12.50 3.19
N TYR A 39 -4.88 11.47 2.99
CA TYR A 39 -3.44 11.60 2.77
C TYR A 39 -3.10 12.09 1.37
N HIS A 40 -1.85 12.57 1.20
CA HIS A 40 -1.42 13.32 0.02
C HIS A 40 -1.48 12.52 -1.28
N SER A 41 -0.95 11.29 -1.28
CA SER A 41 -0.88 10.45 -2.49
C SER A 41 -0.44 9.02 -2.20
N GLU A 42 -0.71 8.12 -3.11
CA GLU A 42 -0.08 6.80 -3.18
C GLU A 42 1.42 6.91 -3.60
N ILE A 43 2.25 5.94 -3.22
CA ILE A 43 3.66 5.79 -3.64
C ILE A 43 4.04 4.32 -3.85
N SER A 44 4.79 4.00 -4.92
CA SER A 44 5.21 2.62 -5.14
C SER A 44 6.25 2.21 -4.10
N ALA A 45 6.36 0.93 -3.77
CA ALA A 45 7.39 0.40 -2.90
C ALA A 45 8.80 0.70 -3.48
N ALA A 46 8.94 0.69 -4.81
CA ALA A 46 10.19 1.02 -5.48
C ALA A 46 10.58 2.50 -5.32
N GLU A 47 9.63 3.43 -5.50
CA GLU A 47 9.86 4.87 -5.27
C GLU A 47 10.08 5.16 -3.79
N ALA A 48 9.29 4.55 -2.90
CA ALA A 48 9.46 4.67 -1.45
C ALA A 48 10.83 4.21 -0.96
N TYR A 49 11.38 3.14 -1.57
CA TYR A 49 12.75 2.72 -1.31
C TYR A 49 13.76 3.80 -1.71
N GLN A 50 13.58 4.46 -2.86
CA GLN A 50 14.47 5.54 -3.29
C GLN A 50 14.42 6.73 -2.32
N ASP A 51 13.22 7.18 -1.95
CA ASP A 51 13.02 8.32 -1.05
C ASP A 51 13.60 8.03 0.35
N MET A 52 13.39 6.80 0.86
CA MET A 52 13.98 6.33 2.11
C MET A 52 15.51 6.33 2.05
N MET A 53 16.10 5.86 0.94
CA MET A 53 17.56 5.80 0.78
C MET A 53 18.20 7.18 0.63
N ARG A 54 17.49 8.14 0.04
CA ARG A 54 17.91 9.55 -0.08
C ARG A 54 17.70 10.36 1.19
N ASN A 55 17.04 9.81 2.20
CA ASN A 55 16.59 10.52 3.41
C ASN A 55 15.58 11.63 3.10
N GLU A 56 14.79 11.48 2.05
CA GLU A 56 13.77 12.44 1.64
C GLU A 56 12.44 12.20 2.36
N ALA A 57 12.22 10.98 2.89
CA ALA A 57 11.03 10.63 3.64
C ALA A 57 11.32 9.65 4.79
N VAL A 58 10.46 9.70 5.80
CA VAL A 58 10.41 8.75 6.92
C VAL A 58 9.45 7.62 6.58
N LEU A 59 9.91 6.38 6.68
CA LEU A 59 9.08 5.20 6.46
C LEU A 59 8.54 4.67 7.79
N ILE A 60 7.21 4.60 7.92
CA ILE A 60 6.50 4.08 9.09
C ILE A 60 5.85 2.74 8.73
N ASP A 61 6.36 1.66 9.30
CA ASP A 61 5.79 0.32 9.23
C ASP A 61 4.74 0.14 10.33
N VAL A 62 3.47 0.10 9.92
CA VAL A 62 2.32 0.10 10.82
C VAL A 62 1.88 -1.31 11.24
N ARG A 63 2.68 -2.32 10.91
CA ARG A 63 2.41 -3.71 11.30
C ARG A 63 2.75 -3.94 12.75
N ARG A 64 2.28 -5.06 13.32
CA ARG A 64 2.71 -5.47 14.68
C ARG A 64 4.20 -5.83 14.67
N LEU A 65 4.87 -5.73 15.82
CA LEU A 65 6.31 -6.02 15.92
C LEU A 65 6.64 -7.45 15.47
N ARG A 66 5.76 -8.44 15.67
CA ARG A 66 6.01 -9.80 15.17
C ARG A 66 6.15 -9.86 13.65
N GLU A 67 5.34 -9.09 12.94
CA GLU A 67 5.36 -9.00 11.47
C GLU A 67 6.61 -8.24 11.01
N TYR A 68 6.96 -7.17 11.72
CA TYR A 68 8.20 -6.41 11.50
C TYR A 68 9.44 -7.28 11.76
N ALA A 69 9.46 -8.06 12.84
CA ALA A 69 10.55 -8.97 13.19
C ALA A 69 10.73 -10.12 12.20
N ALA A 70 9.63 -10.59 11.58
CA ALA A 70 9.69 -11.57 10.50
C ALA A 70 10.34 -10.99 9.23
N GLY A 71 10.38 -9.66 9.08
CA GLY A 71 11.07 -8.96 8.02
C GLY A 71 10.51 -7.56 7.82
N HIS A 72 11.37 -6.58 7.56
CA HIS A 72 11.01 -5.18 7.35
C HIS A 72 12.07 -4.43 6.51
N PRO A 73 11.72 -3.26 5.91
CA PRO A 73 12.72 -2.37 5.33
C PRO A 73 13.70 -1.86 6.39
N GLU A 74 15.01 -1.91 6.14
CA GLU A 74 16.08 -1.71 7.15
C GLU A 74 16.04 -0.37 7.91
N ARG A 75 15.36 0.64 7.35
CA ARG A 75 15.27 2.00 7.91
C ARG A 75 13.84 2.41 8.27
N ALA A 76 12.88 1.49 8.20
CA ALA A 76 11.51 1.76 8.62
C ALA A 76 11.41 1.81 10.15
N TYR A 77 10.67 2.79 10.67
CA TYR A 77 10.23 2.80 12.06
C TYR A 77 8.99 1.92 12.17
N ASN A 78 8.99 0.95 13.08
CA ASN A 78 7.79 0.23 13.43
C ASN A 78 6.96 1.08 14.39
N VAL A 79 5.72 1.41 14.01
CA VAL A 79 4.73 2.04 14.90
C VAL A 79 3.39 1.35 14.64
N PRO A 80 3.04 0.28 15.37
CA PRO A 80 1.84 -0.48 15.13
C PRO A 80 0.57 0.38 15.09
N TYR A 81 -0.22 0.23 14.03
CA TYR A 81 -1.55 0.84 13.96
C TYR A 81 -2.61 -0.11 14.52
N PRO A 82 -3.61 0.38 15.29
CA PRO A 82 -4.66 -0.47 15.89
C PRO A 82 -5.37 -1.38 14.89
N HIS A 83 -5.64 -2.64 15.23
CA HIS A 83 -6.85 -3.25 14.66
C HIS A 83 -8.07 -2.71 15.37
N ILE A 84 -9.08 -2.36 14.58
CA ILE A 84 -10.43 -1.99 15.05
C ILE A 84 -11.16 -3.20 15.69
N VAL A 85 -10.54 -4.39 15.77
CA VAL A 85 -11.20 -5.62 16.24
C VAL A 85 -10.47 -6.25 17.44
N GLY A 86 -10.99 -5.99 18.64
CA GLY A 86 -11.12 -6.99 19.73
C GLY A 86 -9.87 -7.48 20.47
N SER A 87 -8.69 -6.88 20.32
CA SER A 87 -7.51 -7.23 21.13
C SER A 87 -6.66 -5.99 21.41
N ASN A 88 -5.85 -6.04 22.48
CA ASN A 88 -4.97 -4.99 23.01
C ASN A 88 -3.97 -4.38 21.99
N ASP A 89 -4.46 -3.72 20.94
CA ASP A 89 -3.63 -2.98 19.99
C ASP A 89 -3.47 -1.50 20.42
N GLN A 90 -2.51 -0.81 19.81
CA GLN A 90 -2.07 0.55 20.14
C GLN A 90 -3.22 1.50 19.85
N SER A 91 -3.51 2.45 20.73
CA SER A 91 -4.56 3.43 20.44
C SER A 91 -4.17 4.31 19.25
N ALA A 92 -5.16 4.81 18.49
CA ALA A 92 -4.90 5.75 17.40
C ALA A 92 -4.15 7.01 17.89
N LEU A 93 -4.46 7.45 19.12
CA LEU A 93 -3.78 8.55 19.80
C LEU A 93 -2.30 8.25 20.06
N THR A 94 -1.97 7.06 20.57
CA THR A 94 -0.57 6.65 20.79
C THR A 94 0.16 6.52 19.46
N PHE A 95 -0.47 5.98 18.42
CA PHE A 95 0.12 5.90 17.08
C PHE A 95 0.47 7.30 16.54
N TYR A 96 -0.45 8.26 16.62
CA TYR A 96 -0.22 9.64 16.19
C TYR A 96 0.99 10.26 16.91
N TRP A 97 1.04 10.18 18.25
CA TRP A 97 2.10 10.83 19.02
C TRP A 97 3.48 10.19 18.81
N GLU A 98 3.55 8.88 18.63
CA GLU A 98 4.82 8.21 18.27
C GLU A 98 5.35 8.69 16.92
N VAL A 99 4.49 8.85 15.92
CA VAL A 99 4.88 9.40 14.61
C VAL A 99 5.32 10.87 14.75
N TYR A 100 4.59 11.66 15.54
CA TYR A 100 4.93 13.05 15.85
C TYR A 100 6.33 13.16 16.48
N ASP A 101 6.63 12.31 17.46
CA ASP A 101 7.93 12.29 18.14
C ASP A 101 9.06 11.84 17.19
N ILE A 102 8.83 10.82 16.36
CA ILE A 102 9.80 10.36 15.35
C ILE A 102 10.23 11.50 14.41
N VAL A 103 9.29 12.35 14.00
CA VAL A 103 9.59 13.48 13.11
C VAL A 103 9.98 14.77 13.85
N ASN A 104 10.06 14.74 15.18
CA ASN A 104 10.33 15.87 16.07
C ASN A 104 9.29 16.99 15.95
N GLY A 105 8.01 16.61 15.87
CA GLY A 105 6.87 17.52 15.80
C GLY A 105 6.70 18.29 14.49
N ARG A 106 7.47 17.94 13.45
CA ARG A 106 7.40 18.56 12.12
C ARG A 106 6.36 17.85 11.26
N THR A 107 5.12 18.33 11.30
CA THR A 107 3.94 17.79 10.60
C THR A 107 4.02 17.93 9.06
N ASP A 108 5.00 18.68 8.55
CA ASP A 108 5.33 18.80 7.12
C ASP A 108 6.38 17.77 6.64
N THR A 109 6.96 16.99 7.55
CA THR A 109 7.95 15.95 7.20
C THR A 109 7.31 14.93 6.25
N PRO A 110 7.94 14.60 5.11
CA PRO A 110 7.44 13.55 4.22
C PRO A 110 7.43 12.20 4.94
N ILE A 111 6.26 11.58 5.03
CA ILE A 111 6.02 10.30 5.70
C ILE A 111 5.47 9.31 4.67
N MET A 112 5.94 8.08 4.72
CA MET A 112 5.42 6.96 3.93
C MET A 112 4.92 5.88 4.88
N THR A 113 3.68 5.41 4.73
CA THR A 113 3.13 4.34 5.55
C THR A 113 3.20 3.00 4.82
N LEU A 114 3.54 1.94 5.55
CA LEU A 114 3.67 0.58 5.04
C LEU A 114 2.92 -0.38 5.94
N CYS A 115 2.10 -1.26 5.36
CA CYS A 115 1.61 -2.44 6.06
C CYS A 115 1.91 -3.72 5.28
N ARG A 116 1.18 -4.80 5.57
CA ARG A 116 1.38 -6.08 4.87
C ARG A 116 1.04 -6.00 3.38
N THR A 117 -0.13 -5.47 3.04
CA THR A 117 -0.69 -5.48 1.66
C THR A 117 -1.11 -4.10 1.13
N GLY A 118 -1.00 -3.04 1.96
CA GLY A 118 -1.46 -1.68 1.66
C GLY A 118 -2.73 -1.24 2.41
N HIS A 119 -3.59 -2.18 2.86
CA HIS A 119 -4.89 -1.82 3.47
C HIS A 119 -4.78 -1.06 4.80
N ARG A 120 -4.05 -1.61 5.79
CA ARG A 120 -3.91 -0.96 7.11
C ARG A 120 -3.18 0.37 7.04
N SER A 121 -2.25 0.51 6.10
CA SER A 121 -1.46 1.73 5.93
C SER A 121 -2.27 2.89 5.35
N VAL A 122 -3.36 2.62 4.60
CA VAL A 122 -4.36 3.63 4.23
C VAL A 122 -5.05 4.21 5.47
N LEU A 123 -5.54 3.35 6.36
CA LEU A 123 -6.21 3.78 7.59
C LEU A 123 -5.28 4.60 8.49
N ALA A 124 -4.03 4.14 8.64
CA ALA A 124 -3.01 4.86 9.37
C ALA A 124 -2.68 6.22 8.74
N ALA A 125 -2.52 6.27 7.42
CA ALA A 125 -2.23 7.51 6.70
C ALA A 125 -3.37 8.53 6.81
N ASN A 126 -4.62 8.07 6.79
CA ASN A 126 -5.80 8.91 6.99
C ASN A 126 -5.79 9.60 8.34
N ILE A 127 -5.56 8.87 9.44
CA ILE A 127 -5.54 9.48 10.78
C ILE A 127 -4.40 10.47 10.95
N LEU A 128 -3.24 10.23 10.33
CA LEU A 128 -2.17 11.23 10.33
C LEU A 128 -2.58 12.50 9.56
N SER A 129 -3.26 12.35 8.42
CA SER A 129 -3.53 13.46 7.51
C SER A 129 -4.81 14.23 7.83
N ASP A 130 -5.77 13.56 8.46
CA ASP A 130 -7.01 14.12 8.99
C ASP A 130 -7.30 13.50 10.38
N PRO A 131 -6.66 14.01 11.45
CA PRO A 131 -6.86 13.49 12.80
C PRO A 131 -8.32 13.56 13.27
N ASP A 132 -9.15 14.44 12.70
CA ASP A 132 -10.57 14.54 13.04
C ASP A 132 -11.39 13.35 12.49
N SER A 133 -10.83 12.56 11.57
CA SER A 133 -11.47 11.36 11.01
C SER A 133 -11.61 10.21 12.03
N HIS A 134 -10.99 10.31 13.20
CA HIS A 134 -11.08 9.31 14.27
C HIS A 134 -11.33 9.97 15.64
N PRO A 135 -12.25 9.44 16.47
CA PRO A 135 -12.65 10.07 17.74
C PRO A 135 -11.50 10.36 18.70
N ASP A 136 -10.51 9.47 18.76
CA ASP A 136 -9.39 9.58 19.71
C ASP A 136 -8.33 10.62 19.31
N THR A 137 -8.36 11.12 18.07
CA THR A 137 -7.34 12.03 17.52
C THR A 137 -7.90 13.40 17.15
N GLN A 138 -9.14 13.70 17.53
CA GLN A 138 -9.79 14.97 17.22
C GLN A 138 -9.04 16.17 17.80
N GLY A 139 -8.90 17.23 17.00
CA GLY A 139 -8.23 18.46 17.36
C GLY A 139 -6.69 18.41 17.36
N LEU A 140 -6.10 17.29 16.92
CA LEU A 140 -4.66 17.19 16.68
C LEU A 140 -4.28 17.85 15.34
N GLU A 141 -3.00 18.18 15.19
CA GLU A 141 -2.49 18.83 13.98
C GLU A 141 -2.34 17.82 12.83
N PRO A 142 -2.89 18.08 11.62
CA PRO A 142 -2.73 17.15 10.51
C PRO A 142 -1.30 17.14 9.97
N PHE A 143 -0.79 15.95 9.66
CA PHE A 143 0.41 15.78 8.85
C PHE A 143 0.09 16.08 7.38
N THR A 144 0.89 16.92 6.74
CA THR A 144 0.54 17.48 5.42
C THR A 144 1.17 16.73 4.24
N ASN A 145 2.11 15.82 4.51
CA ASN A 145 2.85 15.10 3.47
C ASN A 145 2.97 13.60 3.78
N VAL A 146 1.82 12.94 3.92
CA VAL A 146 1.74 11.50 4.15
C VAL A 146 1.42 10.79 2.84
N ARG A 147 2.20 9.77 2.49
CA ARG A 147 1.98 8.90 1.32
C ARG A 147 1.78 7.45 1.76
N ASN A 148 0.93 6.69 1.07
CA ASN A 148 0.72 5.27 1.35
C ASN A 148 1.47 4.39 0.34
N ILE A 149 2.16 3.35 0.83
CA ILE A 149 2.76 2.33 -0.04
C ILE A 149 1.69 1.31 -0.41
N TRP A 150 1.10 1.45 -1.59
CA TRP A 150 -0.07 0.68 -2.00
C TRP A 150 0.20 -0.81 -2.18
N GLU A 151 1.41 -1.21 -2.59
CA GLU A 151 1.78 -2.63 -2.73
C GLU A 151 1.94 -3.34 -1.37
N GLY A 152 2.16 -2.58 -0.29
CA GLY A 152 2.54 -3.14 0.99
C GLY A 152 3.91 -3.85 1.00
N PHE A 153 4.18 -4.57 2.08
CA PHE A 153 5.46 -5.25 2.29
C PHE A 153 5.55 -6.61 1.60
N VAL A 154 4.46 -7.38 1.57
CA VAL A 154 4.48 -8.77 1.10
C VAL A 154 4.17 -8.83 -0.39
N GLY A 155 5.12 -9.31 -1.18
CA GLY A 155 4.91 -9.70 -2.57
C GLY A 155 5.08 -11.20 -2.80
N GLN A 156 4.61 -11.67 -3.94
CA GLN A 156 4.88 -12.99 -4.50
C GLN A 156 6.20 -12.95 -5.25
N TYR A 157 6.83 -14.11 -5.45
CA TYR A 157 7.96 -14.18 -6.37
C TYR A 157 7.53 -13.81 -7.79
N LYS A 158 8.43 -13.21 -8.56
CA LYS A 158 8.23 -13.10 -10.01
C LYS A 158 8.35 -14.49 -10.62
N TYR A 159 7.48 -14.81 -11.57
CA TYR A 159 7.57 -16.05 -12.32
C TYR A 159 7.84 -15.71 -13.79
N ALA A 160 8.59 -16.59 -14.47
CA ALA A 160 8.61 -16.62 -15.93
C ALA A 160 7.35 -17.35 -16.41
N TYR A 161 6.80 -16.87 -17.52
CA TYR A 161 5.66 -17.45 -18.19
C TYR A 161 5.97 -17.66 -19.66
N ALA A 162 5.63 -18.83 -20.20
CA ALA A 162 5.63 -19.07 -21.63
C ALA A 162 4.37 -18.44 -22.24
N GLY A 163 4.51 -17.38 -23.04
CA GLY A 163 3.41 -16.79 -23.81
C GLY A 163 2.79 -15.50 -23.27
N GLY A 164 3.39 -14.85 -22.28
CA GLY A 164 3.12 -13.45 -21.94
C GLY A 164 1.90 -13.17 -21.04
N ASN A 165 1.26 -14.20 -20.44
CA ASN A 165 0.20 -14.00 -19.44
C ASN A 165 0.25 -15.08 -18.34
N ILE A 166 0.28 -14.65 -17.07
CA ILE A 166 0.26 -15.50 -15.87
C ILE A 166 -0.99 -16.39 -15.79
N LEU A 167 -2.14 -15.92 -16.28
CA LEU A 167 -3.40 -16.67 -16.24
C LEU A 167 -3.45 -17.82 -17.27
N LEU A 168 -2.49 -17.87 -18.19
CA LEU A 168 -2.47 -18.82 -19.31
C LEU A 168 -1.34 -19.84 -19.26
N ASP A 169 -0.40 -19.72 -18.32
CA ASP A 169 0.67 -20.71 -18.15
C ASP A 169 0.28 -21.73 -17.07
N PRO A 170 0.03 -23.00 -17.42
CA PRO A 170 -0.29 -24.04 -16.45
C PRO A 170 0.92 -24.42 -15.57
N ASN A 171 2.14 -24.01 -15.91
CA ASN A 171 3.37 -24.36 -15.21
C ASN A 171 4.31 -23.14 -15.04
N PRO A 172 3.91 -22.10 -14.29
CA PRO A 172 4.78 -20.95 -14.06
C PRO A 172 6.09 -21.36 -13.38
N ILE A 173 7.21 -20.85 -13.86
CA ILE A 173 8.54 -21.14 -13.30
C ILE A 173 8.94 -19.97 -12.39
N PRO A 174 9.14 -20.18 -11.08
CA PRO A 174 9.54 -19.09 -10.21
C PRO A 174 10.96 -18.61 -10.57
N LEU A 175 11.18 -17.30 -10.56
CA LEU A 175 12.47 -16.71 -10.90
C LEU A 175 13.35 -16.58 -9.66
N ASP A 176 14.54 -17.19 -9.71
CA ASP A 176 15.64 -16.87 -8.79
C ASP A 176 16.23 -15.51 -9.20
N LEU A 177 15.67 -14.45 -8.65
CA LEU A 177 16.03 -13.08 -9.00
C LEU A 177 17.37 -12.63 -8.39
N ASN A 178 17.90 -13.33 -7.36
CA ASN A 178 19.20 -13.00 -6.76
C ASN A 178 20.32 -13.93 -7.25
N ASN A 179 19.96 -14.94 -8.08
CA ASN A 179 20.86 -15.90 -8.70
C ASN A 179 21.73 -16.64 -7.67
N ASN A 180 21.17 -16.96 -6.50
CA ASN A 180 21.85 -17.71 -5.43
C ASN A 180 21.68 -19.24 -5.57
N GLY A 181 20.91 -19.71 -6.55
CA GLY A 181 20.66 -21.12 -6.82
C GLY A 181 19.60 -21.76 -5.91
N VAL A 182 18.93 -20.96 -5.08
CA VAL A 182 17.90 -21.39 -4.13
C VAL A 182 16.63 -20.60 -4.41
N MET A 183 15.52 -21.31 -4.60
CA MET A 183 14.23 -20.64 -4.57
C MET A 183 13.89 -20.27 -3.13
N ASP A 184 13.93 -18.99 -2.82
CA ASP A 184 13.50 -18.48 -1.53
C ASP A 184 12.03 -18.90 -1.29
N SER A 185 11.72 -19.40 -0.08
CA SER A 185 10.37 -19.86 0.24
C SER A 185 9.46 -18.71 0.64
N ASP A 186 8.22 -18.68 0.14
CA ASP A 186 7.17 -17.73 0.55
C ASP A 186 6.56 -18.11 1.91
N THR A 187 7.41 -18.38 2.90
CA THR A 187 6.98 -18.76 4.26
C THR A 187 6.88 -17.57 5.20
N ALA A 188 7.26 -16.38 4.74
CA ALA A 188 7.26 -15.18 5.56
C ALA A 188 5.88 -14.51 5.53
N ASP A 189 4.89 -15.27 6.00
CA ASP A 189 3.68 -14.72 6.56
C ASP A 189 3.19 -15.61 7.71
N VAL A 190 3.17 -15.04 8.91
CA VAL A 190 3.22 -15.79 10.18
C VAL A 190 1.85 -16.32 10.63
N TYR A 191 0.98 -16.63 9.69
CA TYR A 191 -0.34 -17.21 9.98
C TYR A 191 -0.71 -18.24 8.92
N SER A 192 -0.49 -19.52 9.24
CA SER A 192 -1.07 -20.63 8.48
C SER A 192 -2.60 -20.58 8.43
N HIS A 193 -3.23 -19.84 9.35
CA HIS A 193 -4.67 -19.75 9.52
C HIS A 193 -5.32 -18.50 8.90
N THR A 194 -4.54 -17.52 8.43
CA THR A 194 -5.10 -16.35 7.73
C THR A 194 -4.87 -16.52 6.24
N SER A 195 -5.94 -16.88 5.51
CA SER A 195 -5.88 -16.91 4.05
C SER A 195 -5.57 -15.50 3.54
N ASP A 196 -4.43 -15.34 2.89
CA ASP A 196 -4.07 -14.13 2.17
C ASP A 196 -4.94 -14.02 0.91
N ALA A 197 -6.08 -13.32 1.04
CA ALA A 197 -7.01 -13.09 -0.06
C ALA A 197 -6.56 -11.96 -0.99
N ASN A 198 -5.36 -11.39 -0.81
CA ASN A 198 -4.86 -10.34 -1.69
C ASN A 198 -4.43 -10.94 -3.05
N PRO A 199 -5.15 -10.64 -4.16
CA PRO A 199 -4.79 -11.15 -5.48
C PRO A 199 -3.54 -10.46 -6.05
N ASP A 200 -3.21 -9.26 -5.56
CA ASP A 200 -2.10 -8.46 -6.03
C ASP A 200 -0.96 -8.47 -5.01
N LYS A 201 -0.03 -9.41 -5.20
CA LYS A 201 1.14 -9.58 -4.35
C LYS A 201 2.36 -8.92 -4.97
N ASP A 202 2.28 -7.64 -5.27
CA ASP A 202 3.37 -6.86 -5.87
C ASP A 202 4.26 -6.11 -4.86
N GLY A 203 4.20 -6.50 -3.58
CA GLY A 203 4.88 -5.86 -2.45
C GLY A 203 6.40 -5.74 -2.50
N TRP A 204 6.91 -4.96 -1.54
CA TRP A 204 8.32 -4.65 -1.31
C TRP A 204 9.24 -5.88 -1.35
N ARG A 205 8.87 -6.92 -0.60
CA ARG A 205 9.58 -8.19 -0.53
C ARG A 205 9.13 -9.11 -1.67
N ASN A 206 10.04 -9.92 -2.19
CA ASN A 206 9.84 -10.91 -3.26
C ASN A 206 9.52 -10.30 -4.63
N PHE A 207 8.41 -9.58 -4.80
CA PHE A 207 7.99 -9.12 -6.12
C PHE A 207 8.86 -7.97 -6.62
N GLN A 208 8.92 -6.88 -5.86
CA GLN A 208 9.84 -5.78 -6.15
C GLN A 208 11.29 -6.14 -5.81
N HIS A 209 11.48 -7.19 -5.00
CA HIS A 209 12.80 -7.68 -4.57
C HIS A 209 13.67 -6.59 -3.95
N LEU A 210 13.04 -5.68 -3.19
CA LEU A 210 13.74 -4.59 -2.53
C LEU A 210 14.45 -5.10 -1.26
N PRO A 211 15.56 -4.46 -0.84
CA PRO A 211 16.27 -4.85 0.37
C PRO A 211 15.40 -4.81 1.62
N TRP A 212 15.51 -5.84 2.46
CA TRP A 212 14.83 -5.97 3.74
C TRP A 212 15.68 -6.77 4.72
N THR A 213 15.34 -6.72 6.00
CA THR A 213 16.08 -7.41 7.07
C THR A 213 15.13 -7.94 8.14
N SER A 214 15.56 -8.96 8.88
CA SER A 214 14.93 -9.40 10.15
C SER A 214 15.64 -8.82 11.38
N LYS A 215 16.74 -8.08 11.20
CA LYS A 215 17.52 -7.52 12.30
C LYS A 215 16.79 -6.33 12.92
N ILE A 216 16.23 -6.54 14.10
CA ILE A 216 15.61 -5.47 14.89
C ILE A 216 16.64 -4.43 15.34
N ARG A 217 16.40 -3.17 14.97
CA ARG A 217 17.13 -2.01 15.49
C ARG A 217 16.28 -1.34 16.56
N LYS A 218 16.68 -1.46 17.84
CA LYS A 218 15.90 -0.92 18.97
C LYS A 218 15.42 0.53 18.80
N PRO A 219 16.20 1.48 18.25
CA PRO A 219 15.72 2.85 18.03
C PRO A 219 14.61 3.01 16.98
N LEU A 220 14.41 2.00 16.14
CA LEU A 220 13.39 1.99 15.08
C LEU A 220 12.21 1.07 15.41
N ALA A 221 12.31 0.27 16.47
CA ALA A 221 11.25 -0.63 16.87
C ALA A 221 10.42 0.04 17.97
N TYR A 222 9.10 0.11 17.78
CA TYR A 222 8.20 0.33 18.90
C TYR A 222 8.39 -0.84 19.87
N LEU A 223 8.78 -0.53 21.11
CA LEU A 223 9.03 -1.49 22.19
C LEU A 223 8.25 -1.12 23.47
N GLN A 224 7.40 -0.09 23.42
CA GLN A 224 6.74 0.47 24.60
C GLN A 224 5.53 -0.35 25.06
N ASP A 225 5.03 -1.27 24.24
CA ASP A 225 3.89 -2.11 24.58
C ASP A 225 4.26 -3.60 24.51
N GLU A 226 4.79 -4.13 25.62
CA GLU A 226 5.20 -5.54 25.72
C GLU A 226 4.04 -6.53 25.48
N LEU A 227 2.79 -6.11 25.72
CA LEU A 227 1.59 -6.95 25.52
C LEU A 227 1.30 -7.19 24.04
N MET A 228 1.76 -6.30 23.14
CA MET A 228 1.76 -6.57 21.70
C MET A 228 2.73 -7.69 21.28
N TYR A 229 3.62 -8.08 22.19
CA TYR A 229 4.67 -9.07 21.95
C TYR A 229 4.41 -10.36 22.72
N GLU A 230 3.47 -10.38 23.65
CA GLU A 230 2.92 -11.62 24.19
C GLU A 230 2.21 -12.34 23.05
N GLY A 231 2.78 -13.48 22.67
CA GLY A 231 2.22 -14.31 21.62
C GLY A 231 0.76 -14.61 21.96
N PHE A 232 -0.14 -14.39 20.99
CA PHE A 232 -1.39 -15.14 20.99
C PHE A 232 -1.01 -16.61 21.16
N ILE A 233 -1.24 -17.15 22.35
CA ILE A 233 -1.30 -18.59 22.56
C ILE A 233 -2.52 -19.00 21.74
N GLU A 234 -2.26 -19.61 20.57
CA GLU A 234 -3.30 -20.30 19.82
C GLU A 234 -3.92 -21.34 20.77
N TYR A 235 -5.17 -21.12 21.16
CA TYR A 235 -6.04 -22.15 21.74
C TYR A 235 -6.71 -22.94 20.63
#